data_AF-A0A0C9XER5-F1
#
_entry.id   AF-A0A0C9XER5-F1
#
_cell.length_a   1.000
_cell.length_b   1.000
_cell.length_c   1.000
_cell.angle_alpha   90.00
_cell.angle_beta   90.00
_cell.angle_gamma   90.00
#
_symmetry.space_group_name_H-M   'P 1'
#
loop_
_entity.id
_entity.type
_entity.pdbx_description
1 polymer ?
#
loop_
_entity_poly.entity_id
_entity_poly.type
_entity_poly.pdbx_seq_one_letter_code
_entity_poly.pdbx_strand_id
1 'polypeptide(L)'
;ITHRWVPEDEEWQAAARLVANRKYQRALDNVERLVVSRIFELSKMNHYLALTAAGYKLRKHIGKALQTRSAAIRAALTQYNTAAKALGRRTLEFDEVVEYAFLSDFDLLRDTRQDISTRPWASPAARLAINTHFKLCRAEEEVIRLNVEIRRVVTYLVDEDQYLRACEALYQDANPTLAYQISRYRTIRSRFTPLHLRSLEKISRLSGFSGTLAPGVSVSRGLGD
;
A
#
# COMPACT_ATOMS: atom_id res chain seq x y z
N ILE A 1 -30.37 41.58 -6.26
CA ILE A 1 -28.92 41.56 -6.57
C ILE A 1 -28.62 42.91 -7.22
N THR A 2 -27.99 43.84 -6.51
CA THR A 2 -27.86 45.24 -6.93
C THR A 2 -26.54 45.57 -7.63
N HIS A 3 -25.53 44.69 -7.55
CA HIS A 3 -24.29 44.82 -8.30
C HIS A 3 -23.82 43.43 -8.75
N ARG A 4 -23.46 43.27 -10.02
CA ARG A 4 -22.93 42.02 -10.58
C ARG A 4 -21.43 42.20 -10.76
N TRP A 5 -20.65 41.29 -10.20
CA TRP A 5 -19.19 41.34 -10.27
C TRP A 5 -18.69 41.38 -11.72
N VAL A 6 -17.89 42.38 -12.03
CA VAL A 6 -17.20 42.57 -13.32
C VAL A 6 -15.71 42.22 -13.18
N PRO A 7 -15.00 41.91 -14.27
CA PRO A 7 -13.59 41.47 -14.23
C PRO A 7 -12.61 42.42 -13.53
N GLU A 8 -12.97 43.69 -13.41
CA GLU A 8 -12.18 44.73 -12.74
C GLU A 8 -12.36 44.71 -11.21
N ASP A 9 -13.45 44.13 -10.69
CA ASP A 9 -13.72 44.04 -9.26
C ASP A 9 -12.72 43.09 -8.57
N GLU A 10 -12.21 43.49 -7.40
CA GLU A 10 -11.32 42.66 -6.59
C GLU A 10 -11.94 41.30 -6.25
N GLU A 11 -13.25 41.29 -5.99
CA GLU A 11 -14.03 40.10 -5.66
C GLU A 11 -14.07 39.11 -6.84
N TRP A 12 -14.20 39.63 -8.08
CA TRP A 12 -14.13 38.82 -9.29
C TRP A 12 -12.74 38.23 -9.49
N GLN A 13 -11.69 39.04 -9.31
CA GLN A 13 -10.31 38.58 -9.46
C GLN A 13 -9.92 37.54 -8.40
N ALA A 14 -10.37 37.74 -7.15
CA ALA A 14 -10.19 36.77 -6.07
C ALA A 14 -10.88 35.44 -6.40
N ALA A 15 -12.13 35.49 -6.87
CA ALA A 15 -12.86 34.31 -7.31
C ALA A 15 -12.17 33.62 -8.51
N ALA A 16 -11.68 34.38 -9.49
CA ALA A 16 -10.95 33.85 -10.64
C ALA A 16 -9.67 33.10 -10.20
N ARG A 17 -8.92 33.64 -9.23
CA ARG A 17 -7.75 32.97 -8.63
C ARG A 17 -8.14 31.67 -7.93
N LEU A 18 -9.25 31.65 -7.19
CA LEU A 18 -9.76 30.44 -6.55
C LEU A 18 -10.14 29.36 -7.57
N VAL A 19 -10.81 29.73 -8.66
CA VAL A 19 -11.17 28.81 -9.75
C VAL A 19 -9.92 28.26 -10.43
N ALA A 20 -8.94 29.12 -10.72
CA ALA A 20 -7.67 28.71 -11.32
C ALA A 20 -6.89 27.73 -10.41
N ASN A 21 -6.80 28.03 -9.10
CA ASN A 21 -6.20 27.13 -8.10
C ASN A 21 -6.93 25.78 -8.03
N ARG A 22 -8.26 25.78 -8.05
CA ARG A 22 -9.05 24.53 -8.04
C ARG A 22 -8.82 23.70 -9.32
N LYS A 23 -8.70 24.36 -10.48
CA LYS A 23 -8.40 23.70 -11.75
C LYS A 23 -7.00 23.07 -11.73
N TYR A 24 -6.02 23.78 -11.17
CA TYR A 24 -4.67 23.25 -10.95
C TYR A 24 -4.67 22.03 -10.03
N GLN A 25 -5.32 22.12 -8.86
CA GLN A 25 -5.39 21.00 -7.91
C GLN A 25 -6.03 19.76 -8.54
N ARG A 26 -7.17 19.92 -9.24
CA ARG A 26 -7.81 18.79 -9.93
C ARG A 26 -6.93 18.17 -11.02
N ALA A 27 -6.14 18.98 -11.72
CA ALA A 27 -5.22 18.47 -12.72
C ALA A 27 -4.09 17.68 -12.07
N LEU A 28 -3.55 18.16 -10.94
CA LEU A 28 -2.55 17.46 -10.14
C LEU A 28 -3.09 16.13 -9.60
N ASP A 29 -4.26 16.13 -8.96
CA ASP A 29 -4.91 14.92 -8.43
C ASP A 29 -5.11 13.86 -9.52
N ASN A 30 -5.43 14.30 -10.74
CA ASN A 30 -5.63 13.39 -11.87
C ASN A 30 -4.30 12.77 -12.34
N VAL A 31 -3.21 13.55 -12.38
CA VAL A 31 -1.87 13.02 -12.68
C VAL A 31 -1.45 12.01 -11.62
N GLU A 32 -1.56 12.38 -10.34
CA GLU A 32 -1.23 11.50 -9.20
C GLU A 32 -1.98 10.17 -9.29
N ARG A 33 -3.31 10.22 -9.44
CA ARG A 33 -4.16 9.02 -9.56
C ARG A 33 -3.69 8.09 -10.69
N LEU A 34 -3.35 8.65 -11.85
CA LEU A 34 -2.91 7.87 -13.01
C LEU A 34 -1.53 7.24 -12.78
N VAL A 35 -0.61 7.95 -12.15
CA VAL A 35 0.73 7.46 -11.83
C VAL A 35 0.68 6.34 -10.81
N VAL A 36 -0.09 6.51 -9.74
CA VAL A 36 -0.34 5.48 -8.71
C VAL A 36 -0.91 4.22 -9.35
N SER A 37 -1.92 4.39 -10.20
CA SER A 37 -2.52 3.29 -10.94
C SER A 37 -1.46 2.56 -11.78
N ARG A 38 -0.58 3.30 -12.47
CA ARG A 38 0.53 2.72 -13.28
C ARG A 38 1.52 1.95 -12.42
N ILE A 39 1.89 2.46 -11.24
CA ILE A 39 2.78 1.78 -10.29
C ILE A 39 2.18 0.42 -9.90
N PHE A 40 0.89 0.36 -9.55
CA PHE A 40 0.23 -0.91 -9.23
C PHE A 40 0.20 -1.89 -10.41
N GLU A 41 0.03 -1.41 -11.64
CA GLU A 41 0.12 -2.26 -12.84
C GLU A 41 1.52 -2.82 -13.06
N LEU A 42 2.56 -2.01 -12.85
CA LEU A 42 3.95 -2.45 -12.93
C LEU A 42 4.28 -3.47 -11.84
N SER A 43 3.82 -3.26 -10.60
CA SER A 43 3.99 -4.22 -9.51
C SER A 43 3.32 -5.55 -9.83
N LYS A 44 2.10 -5.52 -10.41
CA LYS A 44 1.43 -6.73 -10.91
C LYS A 44 2.28 -7.41 -11.98
N MET A 45 2.78 -6.67 -12.96
CA MET A 45 3.63 -7.22 -14.02
C MET A 45 4.85 -7.93 -13.42
N ASN A 46 5.58 -7.28 -12.50
CA ASN A 46 6.79 -7.84 -11.87
C ASN A 46 6.47 -9.10 -11.04
N HIS A 47 5.36 -9.08 -10.29
CA HIS A 47 4.93 -10.24 -9.49
C HIS A 47 4.50 -11.43 -10.37
N TYR A 48 3.73 -11.19 -11.43
CA TYR A 48 3.28 -12.25 -12.34
C TYR A 48 4.39 -12.73 -13.29
N LEU A 49 5.42 -11.93 -13.57
CA LEU A 49 6.61 -12.38 -14.30
C LEU A 49 7.41 -13.40 -13.48
N ALA A 50 7.46 -13.23 -12.16
CA ALA A 50 8.14 -14.13 -11.23
C ALA A 50 7.39 -15.46 -11.02
N LEU A 51 6.07 -15.47 -11.28
CA LEU A 51 5.25 -16.68 -11.29
C LEU A 51 5.18 -17.21 -12.73
N THR A 52 6.03 -18.16 -13.07
CA THR A 52 6.21 -18.81 -14.39
C THR A 52 4.93 -19.37 -15.06
N ALA A 53 3.78 -19.31 -14.39
CA ALA A 53 2.47 -19.74 -14.89
C ALA A 53 1.56 -18.61 -15.43
N ALA A 54 1.98 -17.34 -15.39
CA ALA A 54 1.17 -16.25 -15.94
C ALA A 54 1.14 -16.30 -17.48
N GLY A 55 0.06 -16.86 -18.04
CA GLY A 55 -0.12 -17.06 -19.48
C GLY A 55 0.10 -15.80 -20.31
N TYR A 56 0.69 -15.96 -21.49
CA TYR A 56 1.04 -14.90 -22.45
C TYR A 56 -0.07 -13.84 -22.67
N LYS A 57 -1.34 -14.28 -22.66
CA LYS A 57 -2.50 -13.38 -22.78
C LYS A 57 -2.55 -12.33 -21.65
N LEU A 58 -2.29 -12.72 -20.40
CA LEU A 58 -2.31 -11.79 -19.26
C LEU A 58 -1.20 -10.74 -19.39
N ARG A 59 0.01 -11.16 -19.79
CA ARG A 59 1.13 -10.24 -20.07
C ARG A 59 0.79 -9.23 -21.17
N LYS A 60 0.13 -9.68 -22.25
CA LYS A 60 -0.33 -8.79 -23.33
C LYS A 60 -1.38 -7.77 -22.85
N HIS A 61 -2.33 -8.20 -22.00
CA HIS A 61 -3.32 -7.29 -21.42
C HIS A 61 -2.68 -6.24 -20.51
N ILE A 62 -1.73 -6.65 -19.65
CA ILE A 62 -0.99 -5.71 -18.79
C ILE A 62 -0.16 -4.74 -19.65
N GLY A 63 0.55 -5.23 -20.67
CA GLY A 63 1.32 -4.37 -21.58
C GLY A 63 0.44 -3.32 -22.29
N LYS A 64 -0.75 -3.73 -22.78
CA LYS A 64 -1.70 -2.79 -23.38
C LYS A 64 -2.21 -1.77 -22.36
N ALA A 65 -2.52 -2.21 -21.13
CA ALA A 65 -2.97 -1.33 -20.06
C ALA A 65 -1.90 -0.27 -19.70
N LEU A 66 -0.63 -0.69 -19.60
CA LEU A 66 0.51 0.20 -19.37
C LEU A 66 0.67 1.24 -20.49
N GLN A 67 0.52 0.83 -21.75
CA GLN A 67 0.59 1.74 -22.90
C GLN A 67 -0.55 2.76 -22.90
N THR A 68 -1.79 2.30 -22.68
CA THR A 68 -2.96 3.18 -22.56
C THR A 68 -2.78 4.16 -21.40
N ARG A 69 -2.26 3.69 -20.26
CA ARG A 69 -2.04 4.54 -19.09
C ARG A 69 -0.91 5.55 -19.31
N SER A 70 0.16 5.17 -20.00
CA SER A 70 1.23 6.10 -20.40
C SER A 70 0.68 7.25 -21.25
N ALA A 71 -0.18 6.96 -22.23
CA ALA A 71 -0.85 7.99 -23.03
C ALA A 71 -1.77 8.88 -22.18
N ALA A 72 -2.53 8.30 -21.24
CA ALA A 72 -3.39 9.04 -20.33
C ALA A 72 -2.59 9.98 -19.40
N ILE A 73 -1.45 9.53 -18.88
CA ILE A 73 -0.54 10.35 -18.06
C ILE A 73 -0.03 11.53 -18.88
N ARG A 74 0.42 11.32 -20.13
CA ARG A 74 0.84 12.43 -21.01
C ARG A 74 -0.26 13.47 -21.20
N ALA A 75 -1.49 13.03 -21.46
CA ALA A 75 -2.63 13.93 -21.63
C ALA A 75 -2.95 14.71 -20.33
N ALA A 76 -2.92 14.02 -19.19
CA ALA A 76 -3.12 14.64 -17.88
C ALA A 76 -2.01 15.65 -17.54
N LEU A 77 -0.75 15.33 -17.88
CA LEU A 77 0.38 16.23 -17.71
C LEU A 77 0.26 17.50 -18.56
N THR A 78 -0.22 17.40 -19.80
CA THR A 78 -0.52 18.58 -20.61
C THR A 78 -1.52 19.49 -19.91
N GLN A 79 -2.62 18.93 -19.38
CA GLN A 79 -3.63 19.71 -18.64
C GLN A 79 -3.06 20.33 -17.36
N TYR A 80 -2.25 19.59 -16.61
CA TYR A 80 -1.54 20.08 -15.44
C TYR A 80 -0.61 21.23 -15.81
N ASN A 81 0.27 21.06 -16.81
CA ASN A 81 1.22 22.07 -17.23
C ASN A 81 0.53 23.34 -17.75
N THR A 82 -0.61 23.23 -18.44
CA THR A 82 -1.43 24.39 -18.81
C THR A 82 -1.96 25.13 -17.58
N ALA A 83 -2.49 24.40 -16.59
CA ALA A 83 -3.00 25.01 -15.35
C ALA A 83 -1.86 25.59 -14.48
N ALA A 84 -0.70 24.94 -14.45
CA ALA A 84 0.48 25.38 -13.72
C ALA A 84 1.02 26.70 -14.29
N LYS A 85 1.17 26.79 -15.63
CA LYS A 85 1.60 28.02 -16.31
C LYS A 85 0.68 29.20 -16.03
N ALA A 86 -0.64 28.98 -16.02
CA ALA A 86 -1.62 30.02 -15.71
C ALA A 86 -1.49 30.59 -14.28
N LEU A 87 -0.85 29.86 -13.37
CA LEU A 87 -0.60 30.25 -11.99
C LEU A 87 0.88 30.58 -11.70
N GLY A 88 1.75 30.60 -12.72
CA GLY A 88 3.19 30.80 -12.53
C GLY A 88 3.90 29.68 -11.75
N ARG A 89 3.36 28.45 -11.77
CA ARG A 89 3.90 27.28 -11.06
C ARG A 89 4.80 26.41 -11.94
N ARG A 90 5.60 25.56 -11.30
CA ARG A 90 6.49 24.59 -11.96
C ARG A 90 5.71 23.61 -12.84
N THR A 91 6.18 23.43 -14.07
CA THR A 91 5.75 22.37 -14.99
C THR A 91 6.55 21.09 -14.75
N LEU A 92 5.94 19.95 -15.07
CA LEU A 92 6.55 18.63 -14.94
C LEU A 92 6.75 18.00 -16.30
N GLU A 93 7.88 17.33 -16.46
CA GLU A 93 8.16 16.48 -17.61
C GLU A 93 7.65 15.06 -17.38
N PHE A 94 7.39 14.34 -18.47
CA PHE A 94 6.88 12.97 -18.38
C PHE A 94 7.86 12.03 -17.66
N ASP A 95 9.15 12.16 -17.93
CA ASP A 95 10.17 11.30 -17.33
C ASP A 95 10.26 11.53 -15.81
N GLU A 96 10.18 12.79 -15.37
CA GLU A 96 10.14 13.14 -13.94
C GLU A 96 8.94 12.48 -13.24
N VAL A 97 7.77 12.49 -13.87
CA VAL A 97 6.53 11.92 -13.33
C VAL A 97 6.53 10.39 -13.33
N VAL A 98 7.27 9.78 -14.25
CA VAL A 98 7.50 8.33 -14.29
C VAL A 98 8.51 7.89 -13.23
N GLU A 99 9.51 8.73 -12.95
CA GLU A 99 10.52 8.51 -11.92
C GLU A 99 10.00 8.76 -10.49
N TYR A 100 8.90 9.50 -10.33
CA TYR A 100 8.19 9.63 -9.05
C TYR A 100 7.65 8.27 -8.60
N ALA A 101 8.50 7.53 -7.90
CA ALA A 101 8.22 6.22 -7.34
C ALA A 101 7.38 6.27 -6.06
N PHE A 102 7.26 7.45 -5.43
CA PHE A 102 6.58 7.63 -4.15
C PHE A 102 5.47 8.70 -4.22
N LEU A 103 4.32 8.38 -3.61
CA LEU A 103 3.19 9.31 -3.43
C LEU A 103 3.60 10.66 -2.85
N SER A 104 4.59 10.65 -1.95
CA SER A 104 5.10 11.85 -1.30
C SER A 104 5.65 12.90 -2.28
N ASP A 105 6.06 12.52 -3.50
CA ASP A 105 6.51 13.46 -4.52
C ASP A 105 5.36 14.32 -5.08
N PHE A 106 4.14 13.78 -5.13
CA PHE A 106 2.94 14.52 -5.54
C PHE A 106 2.39 15.40 -4.41
N ASP A 107 2.47 14.93 -3.16
CA ASP A 107 2.09 15.75 -2.00
C ASP A 107 2.91 17.05 -1.91
N LEU A 108 4.19 17.04 -2.31
CA LEU A 108 5.05 18.24 -2.38
C LEU A 108 4.53 19.29 -3.38
N LEU A 109 3.86 18.86 -4.45
CA LEU A 109 3.26 19.74 -5.46
C LEU A 109 1.90 20.29 -5.02
N ARG A 110 1.28 19.63 -4.03
CA ARG A 110 -0.04 19.98 -3.50
C ARG A 110 0.01 21.14 -2.50
N ASP A 111 1.15 21.35 -1.84
CA ASP A 111 1.28 22.31 -0.74
C ASP A 111 1.30 23.76 -1.27
N THR A 112 0.10 24.30 -1.48
CA THR A 112 -0.15 25.56 -2.19
C THR A 112 0.27 26.83 -1.43
N ARG A 113 0.98 26.70 -0.30
CA ARG A 113 1.39 27.84 0.55
C ARG A 113 2.88 28.16 0.47
N GLN A 114 3.73 27.15 0.33
CA GLN A 114 5.16 27.31 0.12
C GLN A 114 5.64 26.16 -0.77
N ASP A 115 6.34 26.48 -1.85
CA ASP A 115 7.01 25.47 -2.66
C ASP A 115 8.18 24.86 -1.86
N ILE A 116 7.86 23.79 -1.15
CA ILE A 116 8.82 23.03 -0.35
C ILE A 116 9.75 22.16 -1.22
N SER A 117 9.49 22.03 -2.53
CA SER A 117 10.36 21.27 -3.43
C SER A 117 11.79 21.83 -3.50
N THR A 118 11.94 23.13 -3.20
CA THR A 118 13.24 23.83 -3.13
C THR A 118 14.03 23.54 -1.86
N ARG A 119 13.42 22.91 -0.85
CA ARG A 119 14.09 22.61 0.41
C ARG A 119 15.06 21.43 0.23
N PRO A 120 16.26 21.46 0.84
CA PRO A 120 17.26 20.40 0.68
C PRO A 120 16.74 19.01 1.10
N TRP A 121 15.85 18.96 2.10
CA TRP A 121 15.22 17.73 2.58
C TRP A 121 14.11 17.21 1.65
N ALA A 122 13.57 18.01 0.74
CA ALA A 122 12.49 17.60 -0.16
C ALA A 122 12.99 16.86 -1.40
N SER A 123 14.30 16.96 -1.70
CA SER A 123 14.92 16.22 -2.79
C SER A 123 14.69 14.71 -2.63
N PRO A 124 14.45 13.96 -3.73
CA PRO A 124 14.20 12.52 -3.67
C PRO A 124 15.31 11.75 -2.95
N ALA A 125 16.57 12.11 -3.20
CA ALA A 125 17.74 11.51 -2.55
C ALA A 125 17.77 11.77 -1.04
N ALA A 126 17.53 13.02 -0.59
CA ALA A 126 17.50 13.34 0.83
C ALA A 126 16.34 12.63 1.54
N ARG A 127 15.14 12.57 0.94
CA ARG A 127 14.02 11.81 1.52
C ARG A 127 14.32 10.32 1.62
N LEU A 128 14.92 9.73 0.59
CA LEU A 128 15.34 8.33 0.64
C LEU A 128 16.34 8.09 1.78
N ALA A 129 17.33 8.98 1.94
CA ALA A 129 18.30 8.91 3.03
C ALA A 129 17.63 9.06 4.40
N ILE A 130 16.77 10.06 4.59
CA ILE A 130 16.03 10.29 5.84
C ILE A 130 15.13 9.10 6.19
N ASN A 131 14.35 8.60 5.22
CA ASN A 131 13.50 7.42 5.42
C ASN A 131 14.33 6.19 5.76
N THR A 132 15.48 6.01 5.13
CA THR A 132 16.38 4.88 5.41
C THR A 132 16.96 5.00 6.81
N HIS A 133 17.42 6.19 7.19
CA HIS A 133 17.91 6.48 8.54
C HIS A 133 16.85 6.18 9.61
N PHE A 134 15.63 6.70 9.45
CA PHE A 134 14.57 6.43 10.41
C PHE A 134 14.11 4.96 10.42
N LYS A 135 14.10 4.28 9.26
CA LYS A 135 13.87 2.83 9.21
C LYS A 135 14.94 2.06 9.98
N LEU A 136 16.20 2.47 9.89
CA LEU A 136 17.29 1.87 10.65
C LEU A 136 17.14 2.14 12.14
N CYS A 137 16.86 3.39 12.55
CA CYS A 137 16.62 3.72 13.96
C CYS A 137 15.44 2.92 14.55
N ARG A 138 14.36 2.75 13.78
CA ARG A 138 13.16 2.01 14.22
C ARG A 138 13.27 0.50 14.03
N ALA A 139 14.30 0.00 13.36
CA ALA A 139 14.47 -1.43 13.13
C ALA A 139 14.62 -2.20 14.45
N GLU A 140 15.32 -1.61 15.43
CA GLU A 140 15.49 -2.22 16.76
C GLU A 140 14.15 -2.36 17.50
N GLU A 141 13.29 -1.34 17.43
CA GLU A 141 11.93 -1.38 17.98
C GLU A 141 11.08 -2.43 17.26
N GLU A 142 11.19 -2.52 15.94
CA GLU A 142 10.46 -3.50 15.14
C GLU A 142 10.91 -4.93 15.47
N VAL A 143 12.19 -5.17 15.77
CA VAL A 143 12.67 -6.49 16.25
C VAL A 143 11.97 -6.88 17.56
N ILE A 144 11.88 -5.95 18.52
CA ILE A 144 11.18 -6.20 19.79
C ILE A 144 9.70 -6.51 19.55
N ARG A 145 9.04 -5.76 18.67
CA ARG A 145 7.64 -5.98 18.30
C ARG A 145 7.44 -7.33 17.60
N LEU A 146 8.32 -7.68 16.67
CA LEU A 146 8.26 -8.95 15.94
C LEU A 146 8.44 -10.15 16.88
N ASN A 147 9.24 -10.05 17.94
CA ASN A 147 9.33 -11.11 18.95
C ASN A 147 7.97 -11.41 19.60
N VAL A 148 7.16 -10.38 19.88
CA VAL A 148 5.80 -10.54 20.41
C VAL A 148 4.89 -11.16 19.35
N GLU A 149 4.97 -10.67 18.11
CA GLU A 149 4.10 -11.14 17.03
C GLU A 149 4.40 -12.58 16.62
N ILE A 150 5.67 -12.97 16.56
CA ILE A 150 6.11 -14.36 16.34
C ILE A 150 5.46 -15.28 17.36
N ARG A 151 5.53 -14.92 18.64
CA ARG A 151 4.91 -15.71 19.72
C ARG A 151 3.39 -15.79 19.54
N ARG A 152 2.73 -14.70 19.16
CA ARG A 152 1.29 -14.69 18.88
C ARG A 152 0.92 -15.60 17.71
N VAL A 153 1.68 -15.58 16.62
CA VAL A 153 1.46 -16.45 15.46
C VAL A 153 1.62 -17.92 15.85
N VAL A 154 2.66 -18.28 16.62
CA VAL A 154 2.80 -19.67 17.10
C VAL A 154 1.60 -20.07 17.95
N THR A 155 1.20 -19.21 18.89
CA THR A 155 0.06 -19.45 19.77
C THR A 155 -1.22 -19.66 18.96
N TYR A 156 -1.49 -18.78 17.99
CA TYR A 156 -2.65 -18.89 17.11
C TYR A 156 -2.67 -20.20 16.31
N LEU A 157 -1.52 -20.63 15.76
CA LEU A 157 -1.45 -21.87 14.99
C LEU A 157 -1.76 -23.11 15.85
N VAL A 158 -1.29 -23.12 17.10
CA VAL A 158 -1.56 -24.21 18.05
C VAL A 158 -3.03 -24.18 18.49
N ASP A 159 -3.52 -23.01 18.90
CA ASP A 159 -4.88 -22.84 19.40
C ASP A 159 -5.93 -23.12 18.31
N GLU A 160 -5.69 -22.71 17.07
CA GLU A 160 -6.60 -22.99 15.94
C GLU A 160 -6.71 -24.50 15.68
N ASP A 161 -5.60 -25.24 15.68
CA ASP A 161 -5.63 -26.70 15.48
C ASP A 161 -6.35 -27.41 16.64
N GLN A 162 -6.08 -26.98 17.88
CA GLN A 162 -6.73 -27.53 19.08
C GLN A 162 -8.24 -27.24 19.08
N TYR A 163 -8.63 -26.01 18.76
CA TYR A 163 -10.03 -25.60 18.66
C TYR A 163 -10.78 -26.43 17.62
N LEU A 164 -10.23 -26.55 16.40
CA LEU A 164 -10.87 -27.31 15.33
C LEU A 164 -10.97 -28.82 15.66
N ARG A 165 -9.98 -29.39 16.36
CA ARG A 165 -10.05 -30.77 16.88
C ARG A 165 -11.17 -30.94 17.89
N ALA A 166 -11.29 -30.01 18.84
CA ALA A 166 -12.32 -30.06 19.86
C ALA A 166 -13.73 -29.87 19.26
N CYS A 167 -13.90 -28.97 18.28
CA CYS A 167 -15.16 -28.84 17.54
C CYS A 167 -15.51 -30.10 16.75
N GLU A 168 -14.55 -30.73 16.06
CA GLU A 168 -14.77 -31.99 15.34
C GLU A 168 -15.28 -33.08 16.31
N ALA A 169 -14.63 -33.24 17.47
CA ALA A 169 -15.03 -34.21 18.48
C ALA A 169 -16.42 -33.92 19.07
N LEU A 170 -16.74 -32.65 19.33
CA LEU A 170 -18.04 -32.25 19.91
C LEU A 170 -19.22 -32.58 19.00
N TYR A 171 -19.05 -32.39 17.68
CA TYR A 171 -20.11 -32.65 16.71
C TYR A 171 -20.09 -34.07 16.13
N GLN A 172 -19.11 -34.90 16.49
CA GLN A 172 -18.94 -36.23 15.91
C GLN A 172 -20.19 -37.10 16.06
N ASP A 173 -20.80 -37.10 17.25
CA ASP A 173 -21.97 -37.93 17.56
C ASP A 173 -23.29 -37.23 17.19
N ALA A 174 -23.39 -35.92 17.43
CA ALA A 174 -24.62 -35.16 17.21
C ALA A 174 -24.87 -34.81 15.73
N ASN A 175 -23.81 -34.53 14.96
CA ASN A 175 -23.90 -34.17 13.55
C ASN A 175 -22.63 -34.59 12.77
N PRO A 176 -22.56 -35.86 12.33
CA PRO A 176 -21.40 -36.39 11.62
C PRO A 176 -21.06 -35.62 10.33
N THR A 177 -22.06 -35.08 9.64
CA THR A 177 -21.84 -34.28 8.42
C THR A 177 -21.11 -32.99 8.73
N LEU A 178 -21.47 -32.30 9.82
CA LEU A 178 -20.79 -31.08 10.25
C LEU A 178 -19.35 -31.40 10.73
N ALA A 179 -19.17 -32.46 11.52
CA ALA A 179 -17.84 -32.92 11.92
C ALA A 179 -16.94 -33.21 10.71
N TYR A 180 -17.46 -33.84 9.66
CA TYR A 180 -16.74 -34.05 8.41
C TYR A 180 -16.31 -32.74 7.74
N GLN A 181 -17.19 -31.72 7.67
CA GLN A 181 -16.83 -30.41 7.11
C GLN A 181 -15.75 -29.70 7.95
N ILE A 182 -15.85 -29.77 9.28
CA ILE A 182 -14.82 -29.23 10.19
C ILE A 182 -13.49 -29.94 9.95
N SER A 183 -13.49 -31.26 9.77
CA SER A 183 -12.28 -32.05 9.48
C SER A 183 -11.63 -31.63 8.16
N ARG A 184 -12.43 -31.41 7.11
CA ARG A 184 -11.94 -30.89 5.83
C ARG A 184 -11.36 -29.50 5.97
N TYR A 185 -12.05 -28.60 6.68
CA TYR A 185 -11.58 -27.24 6.92
C TYR A 185 -10.26 -27.23 7.68
N ARG A 186 -10.15 -28.00 8.77
CA ARG A 186 -8.92 -28.20 9.54
C ARG A 186 -7.78 -28.68 8.65
N THR A 187 -8.03 -29.68 7.79
CA THR A 187 -7.01 -30.23 6.88
C THR A 187 -6.48 -29.18 5.89
N ILE A 188 -7.36 -28.31 5.39
CA ILE A 188 -6.97 -27.21 4.49
C ILE A 188 -6.10 -26.18 5.25
N ARG A 189 -6.51 -25.81 6.47
CA ARG A 189 -5.80 -24.84 7.32
C ARG A 189 -4.43 -25.36 7.75
N SER A 190 -4.38 -26.60 8.28
CA SER A 190 -3.17 -27.21 8.83
C SER A 190 -2.10 -27.52 7.76
N ARG A 191 -2.49 -27.59 6.49
CA ARG A 191 -1.56 -27.82 5.36
C ARG A 191 -0.39 -26.82 5.34
N PHE A 192 -0.63 -25.58 5.76
CA PHE A 192 0.39 -24.52 5.74
C PHE A 192 1.13 -24.38 7.07
N THR A 193 0.63 -24.95 8.17
CA THR A 193 1.24 -24.85 9.50
C THR A 193 2.72 -25.29 9.49
N PRO A 194 3.12 -26.42 8.87
CA PRO A 194 4.53 -26.80 8.80
C PRO A 194 5.40 -25.78 8.05
N LEU A 195 4.85 -25.10 7.03
CA LEU A 195 5.58 -24.08 6.26
C LEU A 195 5.78 -22.81 7.09
N HIS A 196 4.79 -22.42 7.87
CA HIS A 196 4.90 -21.31 8.82
C HIS A 196 5.93 -21.63 9.90
N LEU A 197 5.85 -22.80 10.54
CA LEU A 197 6.80 -23.21 11.58
C LEU A 197 8.24 -23.26 11.07
N ARG A 198 8.48 -23.80 9.87
CA ARG A 198 9.83 -23.77 9.26
C ARG A 198 10.35 -22.37 9.02
N SER A 199 9.47 -21.44 8.63
CA SER A 199 9.85 -20.03 8.43
C SER A 199 10.18 -19.36 9.77
N LEU A 200 9.41 -19.63 10.82
CA LEU A 200 9.66 -19.14 12.17
C LEU A 200 10.96 -19.71 12.76
N GLU A 201 11.24 -20.99 12.51
CA GLU A 201 12.49 -21.63 12.92
C GLU A 201 13.72 -21.02 12.23
N LYS A 202 13.59 -20.61 10.96
CA LYS A 202 14.65 -19.86 10.29
C LYS A 202 14.88 -18.50 10.95
N ILE A 203 13.80 -17.81 11.35
CA ILE A 203 13.89 -16.52 12.04
C ILE A 203 14.58 -16.68 13.40
N SER A 204 14.27 -17.73 14.17
CA SER A 204 14.90 -17.95 15.47
C SER A 204 16.39 -18.25 15.41
N ARG A 205 16.93 -18.58 14.23
CA ARG A 205 18.36 -18.81 13.98
C ARG A 205 19.11 -17.54 13.54
N LEU A 206 18.42 -16.43 13.30
CA LEU A 206 19.05 -15.17 12.91
C LEU A 206 19.81 -14.56 14.09
N SER A 207 20.94 -13.93 13.80
CA SER A 207 21.69 -13.15 14.78
C SER A 207 20.83 -11.97 15.26
N GLY A 208 20.63 -11.86 16.57
CA GLY A 208 19.80 -10.80 17.17
C GLY A 208 18.37 -11.22 17.50
N PHE A 209 17.97 -12.47 17.20
CA PHE A 209 16.71 -12.99 17.72
C PHE A 209 16.79 -13.18 19.24
N SER A 210 15.86 -12.53 19.95
CA SER A 210 15.75 -12.58 21.42
C SER A 210 14.36 -13.04 21.89
N GLY A 211 13.49 -13.42 20.95
CA GLY A 211 12.13 -13.90 21.23
C GLY A 211 12.08 -15.38 21.61
N THR A 212 10.86 -15.93 21.59
CA THR A 212 10.62 -17.35 21.82
C THR A 212 9.64 -17.91 20.81
N LEU A 213 9.88 -19.17 20.40
CA LEU A 213 8.92 -19.95 19.62
C LEU A 213 8.02 -20.81 20.50
N ALA A 214 8.13 -20.73 21.83
CA ALA A 214 7.20 -21.40 22.72
C ALA A 214 5.82 -20.73 22.62
N PRO A 215 4.72 -21.51 22.48
CA PRO A 215 3.38 -20.95 22.47
C PRO A 215 3.11 -20.16 23.75
N GLY A 216 2.36 -19.07 23.61
CA GLY A 216 1.84 -18.29 24.72
C GLY A 216 0.58 -18.92 25.31
N VAL A 217 -0.12 -18.12 26.11
CA VAL A 217 -1.42 -18.48 26.68
C VAL A 217 -2.46 -17.55 26.05
N SER A 218 -3.38 -18.09 25.26
CA SER A 218 -4.54 -17.30 24.81
C SER A 218 -5.46 -16.97 25.98
N VAL A 219 -6.00 -15.76 25.93
CA VAL A 219 -6.98 -15.24 26.90
C VAL A 219 -8.33 -15.94 26.74
N SER A 220 -8.66 -16.42 25.54
CA SER A 220 -9.87 -17.18 25.25
C SER A 220 -9.51 -18.60 24.83
N ARG A 221 -9.93 -19.59 25.62
CA ARG A 221 -9.76 -21.03 25.36
C ARG A 221 -11.09 -21.78 25.26
N GLY A 222 -12.21 -21.07 25.37
CA GLY A 222 -13.54 -21.67 25.27
C GLY A 222 -13.87 -22.06 23.84
N LEU A 223 -14.80 -23.01 23.66
CA LEU A 223 -15.31 -23.43 22.36
C LEU A 223 -16.25 -22.40 21.70
N GLY A 224 -16.30 -21.18 22.25
CA GLY A 224 -17.38 -20.22 22.02
C GLY A 224 -18.63 -20.67 22.78
N ASP A 225 -19.15 -19.80 23.64
CA ASP A 225 -20.58 -19.81 23.96
C ASP A 225 -21.34 -19.05 22.87
#